data_AF-A0AAW2CKQ3-F1
#
_entry.id   AF-A0AAW2CKQ3-F1
#
_cell.length_a   1.000
_cell.length_b   1.000
_cell.length_c   1.000
_cell.angle_alpha   90.00
_cell.angle_beta   90.00
_cell.angle_gamma   90.00
#
_symmetry.space_group_name_H-M   'P 1'
#
loop_
_entity.id
_entity.type
_entity.pdbx_description
1 polymer ?
#
loop_
_entity_poly.entity_id
_entity_poly.type
_entity_poly.pdbx_seq_one_letter_code
_entity_poly.pdbx_strand_id
1 'polypeptide(L)'
;MSVQQYLEKHMLSRKIEDAVNAAVRAKTLDPVIFISHHMRKSVPSVITKIKARQILDSRGIPTVEVDLFTNKGMFRASVPSGDTTGMYEAVDLRDGDKGTFLGNSVTRAVKNINEKISEALIGMDPTLQSQIDHAMIDLDKTEKKSELGANAILAVSIAACKAGAAEKEVPLYKHIAEISGETNLTLPVPAFTLISGGKHAGSHLAIQEIMILPVGASRFEEALQMGSETYHHLKAVITEKYGAHECNVGEDGGFAPNISSLKEGLDLLKEAISRTGYNDRIKIAIDVAASDFCIGTKYDLEIKVPNKSEQNFKSAEDMIEMYKELCSEYPIVSIEDPFDKEDWEHVKHFSSLGICLVVGDDLLMSNPKRIQRAIQESTCNALLLKVNQIGTVTEAIEVVRQAKEANMGVVTSHRCGETEDSFISDLSVGLGTGQIKAGAPCRGERLAKYNQLLRIEEELGDQAVYAGQDWKGEPSFHLFGFIMCVGATAARALKSVLQGILLSSEAEKLNSLNLLMYMAPVAVIFLLVAALVMEKDVVGITIALARDDVKILWYLIFNSALAYFVNLTNFLVTKHTSALTLQVLGNAKGAVAVVISILIFRNPVSVVGMLGYILTVIGVVLYSEAKKRSR
;
A
#
# COMPACT_ATOMS: atom_id res chain seq x y z
N MET A 1 -0.03 0.45 54.42
CA MET A 1 1.37 0.33 53.93
C MET A 1 2.13 1.53 54.45
N SER A 2 3.28 1.35 55.11
CA SER A 2 4.09 2.49 55.58
C SER A 2 4.74 3.21 54.39
N VAL A 3 5.22 4.44 54.60
CA VAL A 3 5.96 5.20 53.57
C VAL A 3 7.15 4.40 53.06
N GLN A 4 7.94 3.81 53.97
CA GLN A 4 9.10 2.98 53.63
C GLN A 4 8.68 1.78 52.75
N GLN A 5 7.61 1.08 53.14
CA GLN A 5 7.08 -0.05 52.37
C GLN A 5 6.57 0.39 50.99
N TYR A 6 6.00 1.59 50.83
CA TYR A 6 5.59 2.13 49.53
C TYR A 6 6.80 2.39 48.64
N LEU A 7 7.83 3.06 49.19
CA LEU A 7 9.05 3.38 48.46
C LEU A 7 9.78 2.12 47.98
N GLU A 8 9.90 1.11 48.85
CA GLU A 8 10.52 -0.19 48.52
C GLU A 8 9.69 -0.98 47.51
N LYS A 9 8.38 -1.11 47.73
CA LYS A 9 7.48 -1.85 46.83
C LYS A 9 7.51 -1.32 45.40
N HIS A 10 7.58 0.01 45.23
CA HIS A 10 7.59 0.65 43.92
C HIS A 10 8.99 0.99 43.41
N MET A 11 10.05 0.64 44.16
CA MET A 11 11.44 0.98 43.88
C MET A 11 11.65 2.48 43.58
N LEU A 12 10.90 3.36 44.24
CA LEU A 12 10.78 4.76 43.84
C LEU A 12 12.12 5.51 43.97
N SER A 13 12.85 5.26 45.06
CA SER A 13 14.17 5.88 45.30
C SER A 13 15.15 5.53 44.18
N ARG A 14 15.18 4.25 43.77
CA ARG A 14 16.06 3.77 42.69
C ARG A 14 15.70 4.38 41.34
N LYS A 15 14.41 4.43 40.99
CA LYS A 15 13.95 5.06 39.73
C LYS A 15 14.31 6.54 39.64
N ILE A 16 14.14 7.28 40.74
CA ILE A 16 14.50 8.70 40.80
C ILE A 16 16.02 8.87 40.67
N GLU A 17 16.80 8.07 41.40
CA GLU A 17 18.26 8.11 41.33
C GLU A 17 18.77 7.78 39.91
N ASP A 18 18.20 6.76 39.27
CA ASP A 18 18.53 6.39 37.88
C ASP A 18 18.21 7.53 36.90
N ALA A 19 17.05 8.20 37.05
CA ALA A 19 16.65 9.33 36.21
C ALA A 19 17.58 10.54 36.40
N VAL A 20 17.95 10.86 37.64
CA VAL A 20 18.90 11.93 37.97
C VAL A 20 20.28 11.61 37.38
N ASN A 21 20.76 10.38 37.56
CA ASN A 21 22.03 9.92 36.99
C ASN A 21 22.03 9.98 35.46
N ALA A 22 20.91 9.62 34.81
CA ALA A 22 20.75 9.74 33.37
C ALA A 22 20.79 11.21 32.90
N ALA A 23 20.13 12.13 33.62
CA ALA A 23 20.18 13.56 33.32
C ALA A 23 21.60 14.13 33.44
N VAL A 24 22.31 13.76 34.50
CA VAL A 24 23.71 14.16 34.74
C VAL A 24 24.62 13.63 33.64
N ARG A 25 24.49 12.35 33.25
CA ARG A 25 25.26 11.75 32.15
C ARG A 25 24.99 12.43 30.81
N ALA A 26 23.72 12.75 30.53
CA ALA A 26 23.30 13.43 29.31
C ALA A 26 23.72 14.91 29.24
N LYS A 27 24.11 15.51 30.38
CA LYS A 27 24.41 16.95 30.51
C LYS A 27 23.33 17.83 29.88
N THR A 28 22.07 17.45 30.10
CA THR A 28 20.91 18.15 29.54
C THR A 28 20.84 19.59 30.04
N LEU A 29 20.43 20.51 29.15
CA LEU A 29 20.21 21.93 29.48
C LEU A 29 19.06 22.13 30.48
N ASP A 30 18.05 21.24 30.43
CA ASP A 30 16.94 21.20 31.39
C ASP A 30 16.86 19.81 32.04
N PRO A 31 17.46 19.63 33.23
CA PRO A 31 17.41 18.37 33.97
C PRO A 31 16.01 17.98 34.43
N VAL A 32 15.14 18.95 34.71
CA VAL A 32 13.80 18.69 35.25
C VAL A 32 12.91 18.09 34.17
N ILE A 33 12.90 18.69 32.98
CA ILE A 33 12.16 18.15 31.82
C ILE A 33 12.69 16.77 31.44
N PHE A 34 14.01 16.58 31.45
CA PHE A 34 14.61 15.29 31.14
C PHE A 34 14.21 14.20 32.14
N ILE A 35 14.31 14.48 33.45
CA ILE A 35 13.90 13.54 34.50
C ILE A 35 12.42 13.21 34.36
N SER A 36 11.57 14.20 34.11
CA SER A 36 10.14 13.98 33.87
C SER A 36 9.89 13.03 32.70
N HIS A 37 10.56 13.25 31.55
CA HIS A 37 10.45 12.35 30.39
C HIS A 37 10.99 10.94 30.69
N HIS A 38 12.14 10.85 31.35
CA HIS A 38 12.75 9.58 31.73
C HIS A 38 11.85 8.76 32.65
N MET A 39 11.27 9.40 33.66
CA MET A 39 10.31 8.79 34.56
C MET A 39 9.04 8.37 33.82
N ARG A 40 8.56 9.18 32.86
CA ARG A 40 7.40 8.83 32.02
C ARG A 40 7.64 7.58 31.17
N LYS A 41 8.85 7.41 30.61
CA LYS A 41 9.26 6.20 29.86
C LYS A 41 9.35 4.94 30.74
N SER A 42 9.53 5.11 32.05
CA SER A 42 9.65 3.98 33.00
C SER A 42 8.31 3.36 33.42
N VAL A 43 7.19 3.91 32.95
CA VAL A 43 5.83 3.42 33.21
C VAL A 43 5.34 2.66 31.99
N PRO A 44 4.94 1.37 32.12
CA PRO A 44 4.33 0.64 31.02
C PRO A 44 3.15 1.40 30.45
N SER A 45 3.11 1.58 29.13
CA SER A 45 1.96 2.19 28.48
C SER A 45 0.87 1.16 28.34
N VAL A 46 -0.21 1.43 29.04
CA VAL A 46 -1.40 0.61 29.04
C VAL A 46 -2.59 1.49 28.78
N ILE A 47 -3.61 0.90 28.17
CA ILE A 47 -4.91 1.53 28.03
C ILE A 47 -5.49 1.72 29.43
N THR A 48 -5.71 2.98 29.82
CA THR A 48 -6.24 3.34 31.14
C THR A 48 -7.73 3.63 31.12
N LYS A 49 -8.25 4.07 29.96
CA LYS A 49 -9.64 4.41 29.77
C LYS A 49 -9.96 4.48 28.27
N ILE A 50 -11.16 4.08 27.90
CA ILE A 50 -11.74 4.32 26.58
C ILE A 50 -13.06 5.05 26.78
N LYS A 51 -13.31 6.09 25.98
CA LYS A 51 -14.58 6.82 26.00
C LYS A 51 -15.03 7.12 24.57
N ALA A 52 -16.20 6.63 24.21
CA ALA A 52 -16.85 6.92 22.93
C ALA A 52 -17.93 7.99 23.03
N ARG A 53 -18.21 8.63 21.91
CA ARG A 53 -19.31 9.57 21.70
C ARG A 53 -19.84 9.50 20.27
N GLN A 54 -21.03 10.04 20.07
CA GLN A 54 -21.60 10.27 18.76
C GLN A 54 -21.19 11.67 18.27
N ILE A 55 -20.67 11.74 17.04
CA ILE A 55 -20.42 12.98 16.30
C ILE A 55 -21.19 12.93 14.97
N LEU A 56 -21.04 13.93 14.09
CA LEU A 56 -21.61 13.92 12.74
C LEU A 56 -20.51 13.80 11.70
N ASP A 57 -20.76 13.04 10.65
CA ASP A 57 -19.90 12.97 9.47
C ASP A 57 -20.15 14.15 8.50
N SER A 58 -19.46 14.15 7.37
CA SER A 58 -19.51 15.17 6.33
C SER A 58 -20.88 15.35 5.65
N ARG A 59 -21.80 14.40 5.85
CA ARG A 59 -23.18 14.41 5.35
C ARG A 59 -24.17 14.86 6.44
N GLY A 60 -23.68 15.10 7.67
CA GLY A 60 -24.52 15.40 8.82
C GLY A 60 -25.17 14.15 9.42
N ILE A 61 -24.68 12.95 9.09
CA ILE A 61 -25.19 11.68 9.62
C ILE A 61 -24.35 11.29 10.84
N PRO A 62 -24.97 10.79 11.93
CA PRO A 62 -24.21 10.37 13.09
C PRO A 62 -23.11 9.35 12.80
N THR A 63 -21.97 9.45 13.47
CA THR A 63 -20.91 8.44 13.46
C THR A 63 -20.21 8.35 14.82
N VAL A 64 -19.33 7.37 14.99
CA VAL A 64 -18.64 7.07 16.25
C VAL A 64 -17.29 7.82 16.30
N GLU A 65 -17.01 8.43 17.45
CA GLU A 65 -15.68 8.90 17.82
C GLU A 65 -15.27 8.30 19.17
N VAL A 66 -13.99 7.91 19.28
CA VAL A 66 -13.37 7.34 20.48
C VAL A 66 -12.20 8.18 20.93
N ASP A 67 -12.14 8.43 22.24
CA ASP A 67 -10.93 8.85 22.94
C ASP A 67 -10.38 7.67 23.74
N LEU A 68 -9.17 7.22 23.40
CA LEU A 68 -8.40 6.23 24.14
C LEU A 68 -7.32 6.94 24.96
N PHE A 69 -7.22 6.60 26.25
CA PHE A 69 -6.28 7.23 27.17
C PHE A 69 -5.20 6.25 27.60
N THR A 70 -3.95 6.70 27.58
CA THR A 70 -2.81 6.02 28.19
C THR A 70 -2.11 6.97 29.16
N ASN A 71 -1.05 6.50 29.82
CA ASN A 71 -0.12 7.34 30.58
C ASN A 71 0.59 8.42 29.72
N LYS A 72 0.59 8.28 28.39
CA LYS A 72 1.18 9.27 27.46
C LYS A 72 0.20 10.40 27.10
N GLY A 73 -1.10 10.12 27.06
CA GLY A 73 -2.10 11.12 26.72
C GLY A 73 -3.42 10.53 26.24
N MET A 74 -4.16 11.34 25.49
CA MET A 74 -5.44 10.98 24.89
C MET A 74 -5.27 10.90 23.36
N PHE A 75 -5.74 9.82 22.76
CA PHE A 75 -5.67 9.53 21.34
C PHE A 75 -7.06 9.39 20.79
N ARG A 76 -7.39 10.19 19.77
CA ARG A 76 -8.73 10.30 19.22
C ARG A 76 -8.82 9.65 17.85
N ALA A 77 -9.91 8.94 17.61
CA ALA A 77 -10.26 8.44 16.30
C ALA A 77 -11.75 8.56 16.03
N SER A 78 -12.11 8.98 14.82
CA SER A 78 -13.49 8.90 14.33
C SER A 78 -13.52 8.06 13.06
N VAL A 79 -14.64 7.36 12.85
CA VAL A 79 -14.80 6.42 11.74
C VAL A 79 -15.70 7.00 10.66
N PRO A 80 -15.34 6.82 9.38
CA PRO A 80 -16.20 7.22 8.29
C PRO A 80 -17.40 6.28 8.19
N SER A 81 -18.45 6.75 7.55
CA SER A 81 -19.65 5.97 7.24
C SER A 81 -19.83 5.82 5.74
N GLY A 82 -20.50 4.74 5.33
CA GLY A 82 -20.98 4.60 3.97
C GLY A 82 -22.35 3.93 3.92
N ASP A 83 -22.83 3.66 2.72
CA ASP A 83 -24.16 3.09 2.53
C ASP A 83 -24.12 1.59 2.83
N THR A 84 -24.88 1.15 3.85
CA THR A 84 -24.78 -0.18 4.47
C THR A 84 -25.43 -1.31 3.66
N THR A 85 -25.29 -1.31 2.34
CA THR A 85 -25.98 -2.25 1.42
C THR A 85 -25.12 -3.45 1.01
N GLY A 86 -23.82 -3.45 1.33
CA GLY A 86 -22.91 -4.54 1.01
C GLY A 86 -23.22 -5.82 1.80
N MET A 87 -23.73 -6.85 1.12
CA MET A 87 -24.08 -8.13 1.75
C MET A 87 -22.89 -8.79 2.46
N TYR A 88 -21.65 -8.50 2.07
CA TYR A 88 -20.43 -9.14 2.57
C TYR A 88 -19.53 -8.22 3.42
N GLU A 89 -19.94 -6.97 3.63
CA GLU A 89 -19.19 -5.98 4.44
C GLU A 89 -19.37 -6.22 5.95
N ALA A 90 -18.40 -5.72 6.72
CA ALA A 90 -18.59 -5.53 8.15
C ALA A 90 -19.74 -4.53 8.41
N VAL A 91 -20.55 -4.79 9.44
CA VAL A 91 -21.82 -4.07 9.65
C VAL A 91 -21.63 -2.89 10.59
N ASP A 92 -21.91 -1.68 10.10
CA ASP A 92 -22.08 -0.49 10.93
C ASP A 92 -23.33 -0.64 11.82
N LEU A 93 -23.15 -0.59 13.14
CA LEU A 93 -24.27 -0.68 14.08
C LEU A 93 -24.98 0.67 14.20
N ARG A 94 -26.21 0.74 13.67
CA ARG A 94 -27.13 1.91 13.73
C ARG A 94 -28.31 1.64 14.64
N ASP A 95 -28.90 2.66 15.26
CA ASP A 95 -29.96 2.47 16.27
C ASP A 95 -31.33 2.07 15.66
N GLY A 96 -31.63 2.50 14.44
CA GLY A 96 -32.86 2.15 13.71
C GLY A 96 -34.12 2.91 14.14
N ASP A 97 -34.04 3.76 15.18
CA ASP A 97 -35.14 4.63 15.59
C ASP A 97 -35.33 5.81 14.61
N LYS A 98 -36.33 5.72 13.73
CA LYS A 98 -36.65 6.74 12.73
C LYS A 98 -36.98 8.11 13.33
N GLY A 99 -37.37 8.18 14.62
CA GLY A 99 -37.62 9.45 15.32
C GLY A 99 -36.36 10.27 15.60
N THR A 100 -35.17 9.63 15.58
CA THR A 100 -33.91 10.23 16.00
C THR A 100 -32.84 10.08 14.91
N PHE A 101 -32.41 11.20 14.31
CA PHE A 101 -31.48 11.19 13.16
C PHE A 101 -31.91 10.21 12.03
N LEU A 102 -33.22 10.09 11.79
CA LEU A 102 -33.80 9.22 10.76
C LEU A 102 -33.40 7.73 10.89
N GLY A 103 -33.07 7.26 12.10
CA GLY A 103 -32.63 5.89 12.37
C GLY A 103 -31.11 5.70 12.33
N ASN A 104 -30.34 6.74 11.99
CA ASN A 104 -28.90 6.64 11.77
C ASN A 104 -28.05 6.90 13.01
N SER A 105 -28.66 7.12 14.18
CA SER A 105 -27.94 7.27 15.46
C SER A 105 -27.05 6.04 15.74
N VAL A 106 -25.98 6.24 16.50
CA VAL A 106 -24.97 5.21 16.82
C VAL A 106 -24.83 5.01 18.34
N THR A 107 -25.88 5.29 19.11
CA THR A 107 -25.83 5.22 20.57
C THR A 107 -25.60 3.80 21.06
N ARG A 108 -26.09 2.78 20.34
CA ARG A 108 -25.79 1.36 20.62
C ARG A 108 -24.30 1.04 20.46
N ALA A 109 -23.68 1.49 19.37
CA ALA A 109 -22.25 1.33 19.13
C ALA A 109 -21.42 2.04 20.21
N VAL A 110 -21.77 3.29 20.54
CA VAL A 110 -21.14 4.07 21.63
C VAL A 110 -21.26 3.35 22.97
N LYS A 111 -22.43 2.77 23.28
CA LYS A 111 -22.66 2.00 24.49
C LYS A 111 -21.78 0.74 24.53
N ASN A 112 -21.73 -0.01 23.43
CA ASN A 112 -20.87 -1.20 23.31
C ASN A 112 -19.39 -0.85 23.58
N ILE A 113 -18.91 0.30 23.11
CA ILE A 113 -17.53 0.73 23.39
C ILE A 113 -17.35 1.05 24.86
N ASN A 114 -18.22 1.89 25.41
CA ASN A 114 -18.08 2.40 26.78
C ASN A 114 -18.25 1.32 27.85
N GLU A 115 -19.06 0.29 27.59
CA GLU A 115 -19.39 -0.76 28.56
C GLU A 115 -18.63 -2.07 28.29
N LYS A 116 -18.62 -2.59 27.06
CA LYS A 116 -18.04 -3.91 26.75
C LYS A 116 -16.57 -3.82 26.34
N ILE A 117 -16.26 -3.03 25.31
CA ILE A 117 -14.89 -2.95 24.75
C ILE A 117 -13.94 -2.30 25.75
N SER A 118 -14.37 -1.23 26.43
CA SER A 118 -13.59 -0.56 27.46
C SER A 118 -13.18 -1.52 28.58
N GLU A 119 -14.11 -2.33 29.09
CA GLU A 119 -13.81 -3.32 30.12
C GLU A 119 -12.79 -4.37 29.64
N ALA A 120 -12.91 -4.82 28.39
CA ALA A 120 -12.04 -5.85 27.83
C ALA A 120 -10.60 -5.38 27.56
N LEU A 121 -10.41 -4.10 27.20
CA LEU A 121 -9.11 -3.60 26.72
C LEU A 121 -8.31 -2.81 27.75
N ILE A 122 -8.91 -2.36 28.86
CA ILE A 122 -8.17 -1.67 29.93
C ILE A 122 -7.05 -2.57 30.44
N GLY A 123 -5.83 -2.01 30.50
CA GLY A 123 -4.62 -2.72 30.91
C GLY A 123 -3.81 -3.32 29.77
N MET A 124 -4.34 -3.36 28.54
CA MET A 124 -3.59 -3.84 27.37
C MET A 124 -2.58 -2.81 26.88
N ASP A 125 -1.49 -3.28 26.28
CA ASP A 125 -0.44 -2.45 25.67
C ASP A 125 -0.89 -1.98 24.27
N PRO A 126 -0.99 -0.66 24.02
CA PRO A 126 -1.43 -0.12 22.73
C PRO A 126 -0.48 -0.40 21.56
N THR A 127 0.76 -0.82 21.82
CA THR A 127 1.71 -1.20 20.76
C THR A 127 1.43 -2.58 20.16
N LEU A 128 0.63 -3.40 20.85
CA LEU A 128 0.24 -4.74 20.42
C LEU A 128 -1.06 -4.71 19.61
N GLN A 129 -1.04 -3.99 18.48
CA GLN A 129 -2.21 -3.74 17.62
C GLN A 129 -3.01 -5.03 17.32
N SER A 130 -2.30 -6.08 16.91
CA SER A 130 -2.92 -7.37 16.58
C SER A 130 -3.65 -7.98 17.78
N GLN A 131 -3.10 -7.91 18.99
CA GLN A 131 -3.76 -8.47 20.18
C GLN A 131 -5.03 -7.68 20.55
N ILE A 132 -5.00 -6.36 20.42
CA ILE A 132 -6.16 -5.50 20.67
C ILE A 132 -7.28 -5.79 19.66
N ASP A 133 -6.93 -5.85 18.37
CA ASP A 133 -7.90 -6.12 17.31
C ASP A 133 -8.53 -7.51 17.47
N HIS A 134 -7.72 -8.55 17.75
CA HIS A 134 -8.23 -9.90 17.99
C HIS A 134 -9.10 -9.98 19.25
N ALA A 135 -8.76 -9.28 20.34
CA ALA A 135 -9.59 -9.25 21.54
C ALA A 135 -10.99 -8.66 21.26
N MET A 136 -11.10 -7.64 20.40
CA MET A 136 -12.39 -7.10 19.98
C MET A 136 -13.17 -8.03 19.05
N ILE A 137 -12.48 -8.70 18.12
CA ILE A 137 -13.08 -9.69 17.21
C ILE A 137 -13.64 -10.89 18.02
N ASP A 138 -12.86 -11.40 18.96
CA ASP A 138 -13.25 -12.50 19.85
C ASP A 138 -14.40 -12.12 20.80
N LEU A 139 -14.46 -10.84 21.20
CA LEU A 139 -15.56 -10.30 22.01
C LEU A 139 -16.87 -10.20 21.21
N ASP A 140 -16.80 -9.82 19.93
CA ASP A 140 -17.96 -9.71 19.04
C ASP A 140 -18.57 -11.07 18.66
N LYS A 141 -17.73 -12.07 18.40
CA LYS A 141 -18.13 -13.46 18.06
C LYS A 141 -18.94 -13.61 16.76
N THR A 142 -19.06 -12.58 15.92
CA THR A 142 -19.75 -12.66 14.62
C THR A 142 -18.79 -12.40 13.45
N GLU A 143 -19.04 -13.05 12.31
CA GLU A 143 -18.18 -12.90 11.11
C GLU A 143 -18.15 -11.46 10.59
N LYS A 144 -19.26 -10.72 10.74
CA LYS A 144 -19.44 -9.36 10.20
C LYS A 144 -19.34 -8.26 11.25
N LYS A 145 -18.83 -8.55 12.44
CA LYS A 145 -18.67 -7.56 13.53
C LYS A 145 -20.01 -6.91 13.94
N SER A 146 -21.11 -7.66 13.83
CA SER A 146 -22.48 -7.16 13.94
C SER A 146 -23.00 -7.00 15.37
N GLU A 147 -22.37 -7.64 16.36
CA GLU A 147 -22.80 -7.57 17.76
C GLU A 147 -22.28 -6.30 18.45
N LEU A 148 -21.00 -5.98 18.24
CA LEU A 148 -20.38 -4.75 18.72
C LEU A 148 -20.58 -3.60 17.74
N GLY A 149 -20.55 -3.88 16.43
CA GLY A 149 -20.55 -2.92 15.33
C GLY A 149 -19.15 -2.71 14.76
N ALA A 150 -19.01 -2.79 13.44
CA ALA A 150 -17.74 -2.55 12.75
C ALA A 150 -17.22 -1.12 13.00
N ASN A 151 -18.12 -0.14 12.99
CA ASN A 151 -17.85 1.24 13.40
C ASN A 151 -17.29 1.36 14.83
N ALA A 152 -17.78 0.56 15.77
CA ALA A 152 -17.27 0.56 17.15
C ALA A 152 -15.86 -0.03 17.26
N ILE A 153 -15.65 -1.19 16.65
CA ILE A 153 -14.37 -1.90 16.68
C ILE A 153 -13.30 -1.07 15.97
N LEU A 154 -13.60 -0.53 14.79
CA LEU A 154 -12.64 0.24 14.01
C LEU A 154 -12.21 1.52 14.73
N ALA A 155 -13.14 2.23 15.37
CA ALA A 155 -12.81 3.48 16.08
C ALA A 155 -11.80 3.24 17.20
N VAL A 156 -11.98 2.15 17.96
CA VAL A 156 -11.04 1.74 19.01
C VAL A 156 -9.72 1.25 18.42
N SER A 157 -9.77 0.47 17.33
CA SER A 157 -8.59 -0.04 16.61
C SER A 157 -7.67 1.09 16.13
N ILE A 158 -8.23 2.13 15.52
CA ILE A 158 -7.49 3.32 15.06
C ILE A 158 -6.94 4.11 16.25
N ALA A 159 -7.73 4.32 17.31
CA ALA A 159 -7.29 5.04 18.49
C ALA A 159 -6.13 4.32 19.21
N ALA A 160 -6.16 2.98 19.23
CA ALA A 160 -5.07 2.15 19.74
C ALA A 160 -3.82 2.28 18.87
N CYS A 161 -3.94 2.26 17.54
CA CYS A 161 -2.81 2.45 16.62
C CYS A 161 -2.12 3.81 16.82
N LYS A 162 -2.91 4.89 16.99
CA LYS A 162 -2.40 6.23 17.33
C LYS A 162 -1.68 6.24 18.68
N ALA A 163 -2.20 5.54 19.68
CA ALA A 163 -1.56 5.41 20.98
C ALA A 163 -0.26 4.59 20.93
N GLY A 164 -0.23 3.52 20.12
CA GLY A 164 0.96 2.70 19.88
C GLY A 164 2.09 3.50 19.23
N ALA A 165 1.77 4.33 18.24
CA ALA A 165 2.74 5.24 17.61
C ALA A 165 3.34 6.21 18.63
N ALA A 166 2.50 6.83 19.46
CA ALA A 166 2.94 7.76 20.49
C ALA A 166 3.74 7.08 21.61
N GLU A 167 3.46 5.82 21.92
CA GLU A 167 4.27 5.05 22.87
C GLU A 167 5.68 4.81 22.36
N LYS A 168 5.80 4.47 21.08
CA LYS A 168 7.09 4.31 20.39
C LYS A 168 7.77 5.64 20.05
N GLU A 169 7.11 6.77 20.30
CA GLU A 169 7.60 8.12 19.98
C GLU A 169 7.94 8.28 18.48
N VAL A 170 7.12 7.67 17.62
CA VAL A 170 7.23 7.76 16.16
C VAL A 170 5.94 8.32 15.56
N PRO A 171 6.02 8.96 14.37
CA PRO A 171 4.84 9.33 13.60
C PRO A 171 3.98 8.10 13.25
N LEU A 172 2.68 8.32 13.06
CA LEU A 172 1.72 7.25 12.83
C LEU A 172 2.04 6.43 11.58
N TYR A 173 2.39 7.07 10.45
CA TYR A 173 2.78 6.32 9.23
C TYR A 173 4.00 5.42 9.45
N LYS A 174 4.98 5.80 10.28
CA LYS A 174 6.13 4.93 10.61
C LYS A 174 5.71 3.78 11.51
N HIS A 175 4.82 4.03 12.47
CA HIS A 175 4.27 2.95 13.29
C HIS A 175 3.51 1.93 12.44
N ILE A 176 2.67 2.41 11.51
CA ILE A 176 1.92 1.56 10.57
C ILE A 176 2.88 0.72 9.70
N ALA A 177 3.96 1.32 9.18
CA ALA A 177 4.97 0.60 8.43
C ALA A 177 5.67 -0.48 9.24
N GLU A 178 6.00 -0.19 10.50
CA GLU A 178 6.63 -1.17 11.39
C GLU A 178 5.71 -2.36 11.67
N ILE A 179 4.42 -2.13 11.96
CA ILE A 179 3.47 -3.22 12.24
C ILE A 179 3.03 -3.98 10.98
N SER A 180 3.16 -3.37 9.79
CA SER A 180 2.89 -4.02 8.50
C SER A 180 4.10 -4.76 7.93
N GLY A 181 5.31 -4.45 8.42
CA GLY A 181 6.56 -4.93 7.83
C GLY A 181 6.96 -4.20 6.54
N GLU A 182 6.31 -3.08 6.23
CA GLU A 182 6.65 -2.25 5.08
C GLU A 182 7.95 -1.47 5.35
N THR A 183 8.82 -1.44 4.35
CA THR A 183 10.14 -0.78 4.44
C THR A 183 10.25 0.41 3.49
N ASN A 184 9.42 0.45 2.45
CA ASN A 184 9.45 1.49 1.44
C ASN A 184 8.25 2.42 1.64
N LEU A 185 8.48 3.50 2.39
CA LEU A 185 7.50 4.57 2.56
C LEU A 185 7.40 5.36 1.25
N THR A 186 6.18 5.51 0.74
CA THR A 186 5.92 6.23 -0.51
C THR A 186 4.70 7.13 -0.33
N LEU A 187 4.83 8.39 -0.75
CA LEU A 187 3.69 9.31 -0.87
C LEU A 187 2.82 8.87 -2.05
N PRO A 188 1.51 8.67 -1.85
CA PRO A 188 0.62 8.13 -2.87
C PRO A 188 0.28 9.18 -3.94
N VAL A 189 0.01 8.73 -5.17
CA VAL A 189 -0.68 9.55 -6.18
C VAL A 189 -2.13 9.78 -5.73
N PRO A 190 -2.57 11.04 -5.58
CA PRO A 190 -3.96 11.33 -5.27
C PRO A 190 -4.85 11.15 -6.51
N ALA A 191 -5.93 10.40 -6.37
CA ALA A 191 -7.04 10.36 -7.30
C ALA A 191 -8.09 11.37 -6.83
N PHE A 192 -8.04 12.58 -7.41
CA PHE A 192 -8.96 13.66 -7.05
C PHE A 192 -10.28 13.48 -7.79
N THR A 193 -11.41 13.49 -7.09
CA THR A 193 -12.75 13.49 -7.70
C THR A 193 -13.08 14.88 -8.25
N LEU A 194 -13.30 15.00 -9.56
CA LEU A 194 -13.54 16.29 -10.22
C LEU A 194 -15.00 16.46 -10.61
N ILE A 195 -15.62 15.38 -11.11
CA ILE A 195 -17.03 15.33 -11.46
C ILE A 195 -17.67 14.15 -10.72
N SER A 196 -18.81 14.41 -10.08
CA SER A 196 -19.60 13.41 -9.38
C SER A 196 -20.92 13.16 -10.14
N GLY A 197 -21.28 11.89 -10.25
CA GLY A 197 -22.55 11.39 -10.77
C GLY A 197 -23.10 10.30 -9.87
N GLY A 198 -23.79 9.31 -10.46
CA GLY A 198 -24.31 8.14 -9.73
C GLY A 198 -25.16 8.53 -8.53
N LYS A 199 -25.00 7.86 -7.39
CA LYS A 199 -25.70 8.22 -6.15
C LYS A 199 -25.11 9.44 -5.43
N HIS A 200 -23.87 9.81 -5.74
CA HIS A 200 -23.14 10.87 -5.03
C HIS A 200 -23.51 12.29 -5.49
N ALA A 201 -24.34 12.42 -6.53
CA ALA A 201 -24.75 13.69 -7.10
C ALA A 201 -26.19 13.66 -7.64
N GLY A 202 -26.80 14.86 -7.75
CA GLY A 202 -28.13 15.04 -8.34
C GLY A 202 -28.16 15.10 -9.88
N SER A 203 -27.01 15.02 -10.55
CA SER A 203 -26.89 15.07 -12.02
C SER A 203 -27.48 13.84 -12.72
N HIS A 204 -27.65 13.88 -14.04
CA HIS A 204 -28.17 12.73 -14.81
C HIS A 204 -27.10 11.68 -15.16
N LEU A 205 -25.83 11.94 -14.88
CA LEU A 205 -24.72 11.03 -15.13
C LEU A 205 -24.86 9.77 -14.26
N ALA A 206 -24.93 8.58 -14.88
CA ALA A 206 -25.03 7.31 -14.17
C ALA A 206 -23.72 6.90 -13.47
N ILE A 207 -22.58 7.21 -14.08
CA ILE A 207 -21.23 6.96 -13.56
C ILE A 207 -20.99 7.78 -12.29
N GLN A 208 -20.35 7.17 -11.29
CA GLN A 208 -20.22 7.77 -9.96
C GLN A 208 -19.14 8.86 -9.89
N GLU A 209 -17.93 8.61 -10.39
CA GLU A 209 -16.84 9.59 -10.31
C GLU A 209 -15.98 9.64 -11.58
N ILE A 210 -15.59 10.86 -11.94
CA ILE A 210 -14.51 11.12 -12.90
C ILE A 210 -13.39 11.83 -12.13
N MET A 211 -12.22 11.19 -12.12
CA MET A 211 -11.07 11.58 -11.32
C MET A 211 -9.86 11.94 -12.17
N ILE A 212 -8.93 12.72 -11.60
CA ILE A 212 -7.61 12.95 -12.18
C ILE A 212 -6.50 12.42 -11.27
N LEU A 213 -5.43 11.93 -11.89
CA LEU A 213 -4.24 11.42 -11.26
C LEU A 213 -3.02 12.20 -11.75
N PRO A 214 -2.39 13.05 -10.92
CA PRO A 214 -1.17 13.79 -11.24
C PRO A 214 0.09 12.88 -11.19
N VAL A 215 0.13 11.84 -12.02
CA VAL A 215 1.23 10.85 -12.06
C VAL A 215 2.57 11.46 -12.50
N GLY A 216 2.53 12.58 -13.23
CA GLY A 216 3.72 13.28 -13.71
C GLY A 216 4.29 14.30 -12.72
N ALA A 217 3.71 14.46 -11.53
CA ALA A 217 4.29 15.28 -10.46
C ALA A 217 5.58 14.64 -9.92
N SER A 218 6.51 15.49 -9.46
CA SER A 218 7.78 15.07 -8.86
C SER A 218 7.69 14.82 -7.36
N ARG A 219 6.70 15.43 -6.71
CA ARG A 219 6.44 15.40 -5.27
C ARG A 219 4.95 15.58 -5.00
N PHE A 220 4.48 15.20 -3.82
CA PHE A 220 3.07 15.26 -3.46
C PHE A 220 2.53 16.70 -3.43
N GLU A 221 3.30 17.67 -2.94
CA GLU A 221 2.94 19.09 -2.97
C GLU A 221 2.59 19.57 -4.39
N GLU A 222 3.40 19.18 -5.38
CA GLU A 222 3.14 19.50 -6.79
C GLU A 222 1.90 18.76 -7.31
N ALA A 223 1.70 17.51 -6.94
CA ALA A 223 0.51 16.75 -7.31
C ALA A 223 -0.78 17.43 -6.79
N LEU A 224 -0.76 17.91 -5.54
CA LEU A 224 -1.88 18.63 -4.95
C LEU A 224 -2.12 19.98 -5.64
N GLN A 225 -1.05 20.72 -5.98
CA GLN A 225 -1.16 21.94 -6.76
C GLN A 225 -1.84 21.67 -8.12
N MET A 226 -1.35 20.70 -8.87
CA MET A 226 -1.91 20.31 -10.16
C MET A 226 -3.40 19.95 -10.04
N GLY A 227 -3.76 19.16 -9.03
CA GLY A 227 -5.14 18.78 -8.77
C GLY A 227 -6.04 19.98 -8.46
N SER A 228 -5.57 20.89 -7.59
CA SER A 228 -6.31 22.09 -7.20
C SER A 228 -6.50 23.06 -8.37
N GLU A 229 -5.45 23.32 -9.16
CA GLU A 229 -5.55 24.19 -10.33
C GLU A 229 -6.51 23.61 -11.38
N THR A 230 -6.41 22.31 -11.70
CA THR A 230 -7.36 21.66 -12.61
C THR A 230 -8.80 21.73 -12.09
N TYR A 231 -9.04 21.55 -10.79
CA TYR A 231 -10.37 21.69 -10.18
C TYR A 231 -10.95 23.10 -10.36
N HIS A 232 -10.15 24.16 -10.14
CA HIS A 232 -10.60 25.54 -10.33
C HIS A 232 -10.81 25.89 -11.81
N HIS A 233 -9.98 25.38 -12.72
CA HIS A 233 -10.21 25.53 -14.15
C HIS A 233 -11.47 24.80 -14.61
N LEU A 234 -11.75 23.60 -14.08
CA LEU A 234 -12.99 22.89 -14.36
C LEU A 234 -14.21 23.68 -13.89
N LYS A 235 -14.14 24.30 -12.71
CA LYS A 235 -15.19 25.21 -12.23
C LYS A 235 -15.47 26.33 -13.22
N ALA A 236 -14.43 26.95 -13.78
CA ALA A 236 -14.57 28.00 -14.78
C ALA A 236 -15.23 27.48 -16.07
N VAL A 237 -14.78 26.33 -16.58
CA VAL A 237 -15.36 25.67 -17.77
C VAL A 237 -16.84 25.36 -17.56
N ILE A 238 -17.22 24.79 -16.42
CA ILE A 238 -18.61 24.49 -16.08
C ILE A 238 -19.42 25.79 -15.97
N THR A 239 -18.89 26.82 -15.31
CA THR A 239 -19.55 28.12 -15.16
C THR A 239 -19.81 28.77 -16.53
N GLU A 240 -18.84 28.72 -17.44
CA GLU A 240 -18.95 29.29 -18.79
C GLU A 240 -19.99 28.56 -19.64
N LYS A 241 -20.07 27.22 -19.52
CA LYS A 241 -20.93 26.40 -20.38
C LYS A 241 -22.35 26.21 -19.85
N TYR A 242 -22.50 26.05 -18.54
CA TYR A 242 -23.79 25.72 -17.91
C TYR A 242 -24.24 26.72 -16.83
N GLY A 243 -23.38 27.65 -16.43
CA GLY A 243 -23.66 28.66 -15.41
C GLY A 243 -23.16 28.30 -14.02
N ALA A 244 -23.08 29.31 -13.14
CA ALA A 244 -22.47 29.16 -11.82
C ALA A 244 -23.20 28.19 -10.88
N HIS A 245 -24.52 28.01 -11.06
CA HIS A 245 -25.33 27.10 -10.24
C HIS A 245 -24.96 25.62 -10.44
N GLU A 246 -24.35 25.28 -11.57
CA GLU A 246 -23.89 23.93 -11.93
C GLU A 246 -22.53 23.59 -11.32
N CYS A 247 -21.92 24.54 -10.60
CA CYS A 247 -20.68 24.34 -9.84
C CYS A 247 -20.93 23.92 -8.38
N ASN A 248 -22.15 23.52 -8.03
CA ASN A 248 -22.42 22.86 -6.76
C ASN A 248 -21.70 21.51 -6.73
N VAL A 249 -21.34 21.08 -5.53
CA VAL A 249 -20.52 19.87 -5.32
C VAL A 249 -21.33 18.74 -4.71
N GLY A 250 -20.99 17.51 -5.09
CA GLY A 250 -21.53 16.28 -4.50
C GLY A 250 -20.91 15.95 -3.14
N GLU A 251 -21.18 14.74 -2.65
CA GLU A 251 -20.73 14.28 -1.32
C GLU A 251 -19.20 14.28 -1.18
N ASP A 252 -18.47 13.97 -2.27
CA ASP A 252 -17.00 13.90 -2.30
C ASP A 252 -16.33 15.19 -2.79
N GLY A 253 -17.10 16.25 -3.02
CA GLY A 253 -16.59 17.57 -3.41
C GLY A 253 -16.40 17.77 -4.92
N GLY A 254 -16.60 16.74 -5.74
CA GLY A 254 -16.63 16.87 -7.20
C GLY A 254 -17.84 17.68 -7.67
N PHE A 255 -17.73 18.37 -8.79
CA PHE A 255 -18.86 19.12 -9.37
C PHE A 255 -19.94 18.17 -9.87
N ALA A 256 -21.19 18.61 -9.78
CA ALA A 256 -22.34 17.86 -10.26
C ALA A 256 -23.08 18.60 -11.39
N PRO A 257 -22.42 18.91 -12.53
CA PRO A 257 -23.08 19.59 -13.63
C PRO A 257 -24.18 18.70 -14.21
N ASN A 258 -25.23 19.31 -14.74
CA ASN A 258 -26.36 18.63 -15.36
C ASN A 258 -26.01 18.04 -16.74
N ILE A 259 -25.11 17.05 -16.74
CA ILE A 259 -24.70 16.25 -17.88
C ILE A 259 -25.29 14.84 -17.75
N SER A 260 -25.52 14.17 -18.87
CA SER A 260 -26.03 12.79 -18.93
C SER A 260 -25.04 11.80 -19.52
N SER A 261 -23.98 12.28 -20.19
CA SER A 261 -23.00 11.43 -20.89
C SER A 261 -21.63 11.47 -20.23
N LEU A 262 -21.01 10.29 -20.07
CA LEU A 262 -19.62 10.17 -19.62
C LEU A 262 -18.65 10.92 -20.56
N LYS A 263 -18.88 10.85 -21.87
CA LYS A 263 -18.05 11.53 -22.88
C LYS A 263 -18.06 13.04 -22.68
N GLU A 264 -19.24 13.61 -22.40
CA GLU A 264 -19.36 15.04 -22.11
C GLU A 264 -18.60 15.44 -20.84
N GLY A 265 -18.68 14.63 -19.77
CA GLY A 265 -17.87 14.85 -18.56
C GLY A 265 -16.37 14.79 -18.83
N LEU A 266 -15.91 13.82 -19.62
CA LEU A 266 -14.51 13.69 -20.02
C LEU A 266 -14.03 14.85 -20.90
N ASP A 267 -14.88 15.38 -21.78
CA ASP A 267 -14.55 16.55 -22.61
C ASP A 267 -14.39 17.83 -21.77
N LEU A 268 -15.26 18.05 -20.78
CA LEU A 268 -15.11 19.16 -19.83
C LEU A 268 -13.80 19.06 -19.06
N LEU A 269 -13.47 17.85 -18.61
CA LEU A 269 -12.24 17.59 -17.87
C LEU A 269 -11.00 17.78 -18.75
N LYS A 270 -11.04 17.31 -19.99
CA LYS A 270 -9.96 17.49 -20.98
C LYS A 270 -9.71 18.97 -21.27
N GLU A 271 -10.76 19.77 -21.43
CA GLU A 271 -10.64 21.22 -21.58
C GLU A 271 -10.03 21.87 -20.33
N ALA A 272 -10.45 21.46 -19.13
CA ALA A 272 -9.90 21.96 -17.88
C ALA A 272 -8.40 21.64 -17.73
N ILE A 273 -7.98 20.41 -18.04
CA ILE A 273 -6.56 19.99 -18.04
C ILE A 273 -5.78 20.81 -19.08
N SER A 274 -6.34 21.02 -20.27
CA SER A 274 -5.70 21.80 -21.33
C SER A 274 -5.36 23.23 -20.88
N ARG A 275 -6.28 23.87 -20.13
CA ARG A 275 -6.07 25.22 -19.57
C ARG A 275 -4.91 25.31 -18.56
N THR A 276 -4.56 24.21 -17.90
CA THR A 276 -3.43 24.18 -16.94
C THR A 276 -2.06 23.97 -17.60
N GLY A 277 -2.03 23.37 -18.80
CA GLY A 277 -0.79 22.92 -19.43
C GLY A 277 -0.26 21.57 -18.90
N TYR A 278 -0.99 20.84 -18.05
CA TYR A 278 -0.57 19.56 -17.47
C TYR A 278 -0.96 18.30 -18.26
N ASN A 279 -1.29 18.45 -19.56
CA ASN A 279 -1.85 17.39 -20.41
C ASN A 279 -1.09 16.05 -20.35
N ASP A 280 0.25 16.09 -20.39
CA ASP A 280 1.07 14.86 -20.38
C ASP A 280 1.32 14.31 -18.97
N ARG A 281 1.05 15.11 -17.93
CA ARG A 281 1.38 14.84 -16.54
C ARG A 281 0.18 14.39 -15.71
N ILE A 282 -1.04 14.64 -16.19
CA ILE A 282 -2.29 14.21 -15.57
C ILE A 282 -2.90 13.06 -16.39
N LYS A 283 -3.33 12.00 -15.69
CA LYS A 283 -4.14 10.92 -16.24
C LYS A 283 -5.54 10.94 -15.63
N ILE A 284 -6.45 10.15 -16.19
CA ILE A 284 -7.84 10.07 -15.73
C ILE A 284 -8.09 8.70 -15.11
N ALA A 285 -8.87 8.66 -14.04
CA ALA A 285 -9.52 7.45 -13.56
C ALA A 285 -11.03 7.67 -13.49
N ILE A 286 -11.79 6.59 -13.57
CA ILE A 286 -13.24 6.63 -13.42
C ILE A 286 -13.69 5.56 -12.44
N ASP A 287 -14.65 5.92 -11.59
CA ASP A 287 -15.42 4.99 -10.78
C ASP A 287 -16.81 4.87 -11.39
N VAL A 288 -17.07 3.70 -11.95
CA VAL A 288 -18.30 3.40 -12.68
C VAL A 288 -19.43 3.10 -11.71
N ALA A 289 -19.16 2.36 -10.62
CA ALA A 289 -20.18 1.81 -9.73
C ALA A 289 -21.32 1.10 -10.50
N ALA A 290 -20.97 0.24 -11.47
CA ALA A 290 -21.94 -0.30 -12.44
C ALA A 290 -23.10 -1.09 -11.81
N SER A 291 -22.90 -1.65 -10.62
CA SER A 291 -23.95 -2.30 -9.81
C SER A 291 -25.19 -1.41 -9.63
N ASP A 292 -25.02 -0.08 -9.58
CA ASP A 292 -26.11 0.86 -9.28
C ASP A 292 -27.08 1.10 -10.43
N PHE A 293 -26.65 0.78 -11.65
CA PHE A 293 -27.47 0.90 -12.85
C PHE A 293 -27.53 -0.41 -13.65
N CYS A 294 -27.13 -1.52 -13.02
CA CYS A 294 -27.35 -2.86 -13.55
C CYS A 294 -28.78 -3.32 -13.27
N ILE A 295 -29.50 -3.68 -14.32
CA ILE A 295 -30.87 -4.21 -14.27
C ILE A 295 -30.85 -5.62 -14.88
N GLY A 296 -30.83 -6.63 -14.02
CA GLY A 296 -30.68 -8.02 -14.42
C GLY A 296 -29.26 -8.32 -14.90
N THR A 297 -29.05 -8.36 -16.22
CA THR A 297 -27.74 -8.60 -16.86
C THR A 297 -27.36 -7.49 -17.85
N LYS A 298 -28.06 -6.36 -17.78
CA LYS A 298 -27.87 -5.22 -18.67
C LYS A 298 -27.69 -3.94 -17.88
N TYR A 299 -27.06 -2.95 -18.49
CA TYR A 299 -26.69 -1.69 -17.86
C TYR A 299 -27.49 -0.52 -18.46
N ASP A 300 -28.09 0.31 -17.62
CA ASP A 300 -28.83 1.51 -18.01
C ASP A 300 -28.04 2.78 -17.69
N LEU A 301 -27.20 3.23 -18.63
CA LEU A 301 -26.37 4.44 -18.48
C LEU A 301 -27.19 5.74 -18.36
N GLU A 302 -28.50 5.68 -18.61
CA GLU A 302 -29.38 6.83 -18.51
C GLU A 302 -30.31 6.71 -17.31
N ILE A 303 -30.13 5.77 -16.37
CA ILE A 303 -31.13 5.41 -15.32
C ILE A 303 -31.78 6.61 -14.58
N LYS A 304 -31.07 7.74 -14.50
CA LYS A 304 -31.51 8.97 -13.83
C LYS A 304 -32.23 9.97 -14.76
N VAL A 305 -32.22 9.77 -16.08
CA VAL A 305 -32.85 10.66 -17.07
C VAL A 305 -34.38 10.50 -17.01
N PRO A 306 -35.14 11.58 -16.75
CA PRO A 306 -36.60 11.51 -16.69
C PRO A 306 -37.24 11.37 -18.08
N ASN A 307 -38.40 10.69 -18.15
CA ASN A 307 -39.25 10.58 -19.36
C ASN A 307 -38.53 10.05 -20.62
N LYS A 308 -37.75 8.98 -20.48
CA LYS A 308 -37.06 8.35 -21.62
C LYS A 308 -38.04 7.87 -22.69
N SER A 309 -37.72 8.16 -23.95
CA SER A 309 -38.49 7.71 -25.11
C SER A 309 -38.23 6.22 -25.45
N GLU A 310 -37.03 5.71 -25.18
CA GLU A 310 -36.63 4.30 -25.37
C GLU A 310 -35.62 3.89 -24.27
N GLN A 311 -35.61 2.61 -23.88
CA GLN A 311 -34.61 2.06 -22.95
C GLN A 311 -33.40 1.52 -23.73
N ASN A 312 -32.32 2.30 -23.78
CA ASN A 312 -31.06 1.92 -24.43
C ASN A 312 -30.15 1.16 -23.46
N PHE A 313 -30.51 -0.09 -23.17
CA PHE A 313 -29.68 -0.96 -22.33
C PHE A 313 -28.43 -1.43 -23.07
N LYS A 314 -27.30 -1.44 -22.36
CA LYS A 314 -26.03 -1.99 -22.82
C LYS A 314 -25.83 -3.41 -22.27
N SER A 315 -25.36 -4.34 -23.09
CA SER A 315 -24.82 -5.61 -22.58
C SER A 315 -23.44 -5.38 -21.95
N ALA A 316 -22.91 -6.39 -21.23
CA ALA A 316 -21.55 -6.31 -20.72
C ALA A 316 -20.51 -6.19 -21.85
N GLU A 317 -20.73 -6.84 -23.00
CA GLU A 317 -19.89 -6.71 -24.19
C GLU A 317 -19.93 -5.29 -24.78
N ASP A 318 -21.12 -4.66 -24.83
CA ASP A 318 -21.24 -3.27 -25.25
C ASP A 318 -20.49 -2.33 -24.30
N MET A 319 -20.53 -2.60 -23.00
CA MET A 319 -19.80 -1.83 -21.98
C MET A 319 -18.28 -1.99 -22.15
N ILE A 320 -17.78 -3.21 -22.43
CA ILE A 320 -16.37 -3.46 -22.73
C ILE A 320 -15.90 -2.64 -23.94
N GLU A 321 -16.69 -2.62 -25.01
CA GLU A 321 -16.32 -1.87 -26.21
C GLU A 321 -16.32 -0.37 -25.96
N MET A 322 -17.32 0.14 -25.25
CA MET A 322 -17.34 1.53 -24.80
C MET A 322 -16.08 1.88 -23.97
N TYR A 323 -15.67 1.03 -23.03
CA TYR A 323 -14.47 1.29 -22.23
C TYR A 323 -13.19 1.31 -23.07
N LYS A 324 -13.07 0.42 -24.06
CA LYS A 324 -11.94 0.43 -25.01
C LYS A 324 -11.88 1.74 -25.79
N GLU A 325 -13.01 2.15 -26.36
CA GLU A 325 -13.12 3.40 -27.11
C GLU A 325 -12.71 4.59 -26.23
N LEU A 326 -13.25 4.67 -25.01
CA LEU A 326 -12.91 5.74 -24.07
C LEU A 326 -11.43 5.75 -23.68
N CYS A 327 -10.83 4.58 -23.40
CA CYS A 327 -9.39 4.49 -23.09
C CYS A 327 -8.51 4.83 -24.29
N SER A 328 -9.02 4.72 -25.53
CA SER A 328 -8.30 5.13 -26.74
C SER A 328 -8.39 6.64 -27.00
N GLU A 329 -9.52 7.27 -26.65
CA GLU A 329 -9.77 8.70 -26.89
C GLU A 329 -9.26 9.61 -25.75
N TYR A 330 -9.22 9.10 -24.52
CA TYR A 330 -8.87 9.82 -23.31
C TYR A 330 -7.74 9.10 -22.56
N PRO A 331 -6.89 9.82 -21.80
CA PRO A 331 -5.80 9.21 -21.03
C PRO A 331 -6.30 8.50 -19.75
N ILE A 332 -7.30 7.64 -19.88
CA ILE A 332 -7.86 6.83 -18.80
C ILE A 332 -6.90 5.69 -18.49
N VAL A 333 -6.45 5.62 -17.24
CA VAL A 333 -5.47 4.62 -16.80
C VAL A 333 -6.00 3.70 -15.71
N SER A 334 -7.17 4.00 -15.14
CA SER A 334 -7.81 3.20 -14.10
C SER A 334 -9.35 3.27 -14.21
N ILE A 335 -10.00 2.13 -14.06
CA ILE A 335 -11.46 1.97 -14.03
C ILE A 335 -11.82 1.14 -12.80
N GLU A 336 -12.63 1.71 -11.91
CA GLU A 336 -13.17 1.08 -10.72
C GLU A 336 -14.60 0.59 -10.99
N ASP A 337 -14.90 -0.64 -10.55
CA ASP A 337 -16.18 -1.34 -10.68
C ASP A 337 -16.87 -1.23 -12.07
N PRO A 338 -16.21 -1.69 -13.14
CA PRO A 338 -16.72 -1.57 -14.51
C PRO A 338 -18.01 -2.36 -14.79
N PHE A 339 -18.34 -3.34 -13.95
CA PHE A 339 -19.50 -4.23 -14.09
C PHE A 339 -20.16 -4.46 -12.73
N ASP A 340 -21.33 -5.11 -12.73
CA ASP A 340 -21.99 -5.49 -11.48
C ASP A 340 -21.08 -6.34 -10.59
N LYS A 341 -21.23 -6.18 -9.27
CA LYS A 341 -20.45 -6.88 -8.24
C LYS A 341 -20.51 -8.41 -8.31
N GLU A 342 -21.49 -9.01 -8.99
CA GLU A 342 -21.57 -10.46 -9.21
C GLU A 342 -21.17 -10.87 -10.65
N ASP A 343 -20.78 -9.93 -11.50
CA ASP A 343 -20.36 -10.17 -12.89
C ASP A 343 -18.84 -10.46 -13.01
N TRP A 344 -18.39 -11.49 -12.29
CA TRP A 344 -16.97 -11.88 -12.20
C TRP A 344 -16.34 -12.20 -13.56
N GLU A 345 -17.11 -12.81 -14.48
CA GLU A 345 -16.62 -13.24 -15.79
C GLU A 345 -16.26 -12.04 -16.66
N HIS A 346 -17.12 -11.01 -16.74
CA HIS A 346 -16.84 -9.84 -17.57
C HIS A 346 -15.78 -8.94 -16.94
N VAL A 347 -15.70 -8.82 -15.61
CA VAL A 347 -14.59 -8.11 -14.96
C VAL A 347 -13.26 -8.80 -15.30
N LYS A 348 -13.19 -10.13 -15.16
CA LYS A 348 -12.00 -10.91 -15.53
C LYS A 348 -11.64 -10.74 -16.99
N HIS A 349 -12.62 -10.83 -17.88
CA HIS A 349 -12.39 -10.64 -19.31
C HIS A 349 -11.82 -9.25 -19.59
N PHE A 350 -12.41 -8.19 -19.04
CA PHE A 350 -11.96 -6.82 -19.22
C PHE A 350 -10.56 -6.58 -18.63
N SER A 351 -10.30 -7.06 -17.41
CA SER A 351 -8.99 -6.99 -16.75
C SER A 351 -7.90 -7.68 -17.58
N SER A 352 -8.21 -8.84 -18.19
CA SER A 352 -7.28 -9.60 -19.03
C SER A 352 -6.83 -8.87 -20.31
N LEU A 353 -7.56 -7.82 -20.73
CA LEU A 353 -7.18 -7.02 -21.89
C LEU A 353 -5.97 -6.12 -21.60
N GLY A 354 -5.67 -5.83 -20.33
CA GLY A 354 -4.51 -5.03 -19.92
C GLY A 354 -4.54 -3.57 -20.38
N ILE A 355 -5.73 -3.03 -20.70
CA ILE A 355 -5.90 -1.66 -21.23
C ILE A 355 -5.68 -0.62 -20.12
N CYS A 356 -6.19 -0.90 -18.92
CA CYS A 356 -6.11 -0.01 -17.76
C CYS A 356 -6.00 -0.83 -16.46
N LEU A 357 -5.78 -0.14 -15.35
CA LEU A 357 -5.94 -0.73 -14.02
C LEU A 357 -7.44 -0.95 -13.76
N VAL A 358 -7.83 -2.16 -13.39
CA VAL A 358 -9.20 -2.53 -13.01
C VAL A 358 -9.24 -2.69 -11.50
N VAL A 359 -9.87 -1.73 -10.84
CA VAL A 359 -9.99 -1.66 -9.38
C VAL A 359 -11.29 -2.35 -8.97
N GLY A 360 -11.21 -3.31 -8.06
CA GLY A 360 -12.39 -3.93 -7.44
C GLY A 360 -12.73 -3.25 -6.12
N ASP A 361 -13.93 -2.65 -6.04
CA ASP A 361 -14.53 -2.10 -4.84
C ASP A 361 -15.72 -2.96 -4.40
N ASP A 362 -16.92 -2.78 -4.95
CA ASP A 362 -18.09 -3.63 -4.69
C ASP A 362 -17.85 -5.09 -5.07
N LEU A 363 -17.01 -5.34 -6.08
CA LEU A 363 -16.62 -6.70 -6.44
C LEU A 363 -15.88 -7.40 -5.29
N LEU A 364 -15.08 -6.69 -4.52
CA LEU A 364 -14.25 -7.27 -3.46
C LEU A 364 -14.86 -7.05 -2.06
N MET A 365 -15.57 -5.94 -1.85
CA MET A 365 -16.12 -5.45 -0.57
C MET A 365 -15.10 -5.47 0.56
N SER A 366 -13.82 -5.30 0.23
CA SER A 366 -12.67 -5.56 1.10
C SER A 366 -12.75 -6.91 1.87
N ASN A 367 -13.50 -7.89 1.35
CA ASN A 367 -13.77 -9.16 2.02
C ASN A 367 -12.65 -10.17 1.72
N PRO A 368 -11.96 -10.74 2.72
CA PRO A 368 -10.82 -11.64 2.49
C PRO A 368 -11.13 -12.83 1.57
N LYS A 369 -12.34 -13.41 1.62
CA LYS A 369 -12.71 -14.54 0.75
C LYS A 369 -12.85 -14.12 -0.71
N ARG A 370 -13.46 -12.95 -0.96
CA ARG A 370 -13.63 -12.40 -2.32
C ARG A 370 -12.29 -11.93 -2.88
N ILE A 371 -11.46 -11.28 -2.07
CA ILE A 371 -10.08 -10.91 -2.45
C ILE A 371 -9.28 -12.16 -2.82
N GLN A 372 -9.30 -13.20 -1.98
CA GLN A 372 -8.60 -14.44 -2.27
C GLN A 372 -9.09 -15.08 -3.58
N ARG A 373 -10.40 -15.09 -3.84
CA ARG A 373 -10.97 -15.56 -5.10
C ARG A 373 -10.48 -14.72 -6.29
N ALA A 374 -10.52 -13.39 -6.18
CA ALA A 374 -10.08 -12.48 -7.24
C ALA A 374 -8.60 -12.65 -7.57
N ILE A 375 -7.75 -12.88 -6.55
CA ILE A 375 -6.34 -13.21 -6.72
C ILE A 375 -6.19 -14.55 -7.47
N GLN A 376 -6.89 -15.59 -7.02
CA GLN A 376 -6.81 -16.93 -7.63
C GLN A 376 -7.30 -16.98 -9.08
N GLU A 377 -8.36 -16.23 -9.38
CA GLU A 377 -8.98 -16.19 -10.70
C GLU A 377 -8.41 -15.09 -11.61
N SER A 378 -7.54 -14.22 -11.07
CA SER A 378 -7.01 -13.01 -11.71
C SER A 378 -8.13 -12.10 -12.25
N THR A 379 -9.17 -11.89 -11.44
CA THR A 379 -10.39 -11.19 -11.84
C THR A 379 -10.16 -9.70 -12.05
N CYS A 380 -9.47 -9.03 -11.12
CA CYS A 380 -9.07 -7.64 -11.21
C CYS A 380 -7.59 -7.50 -10.84
N ASN A 381 -6.99 -6.33 -11.08
CA ASN A 381 -5.56 -6.09 -10.85
C ASN A 381 -5.29 -4.98 -9.82
N ALA A 382 -6.33 -4.46 -9.18
CA ALA A 382 -6.21 -3.58 -8.02
C ALA A 382 -7.35 -3.76 -7.00
N LEU A 383 -7.01 -3.51 -5.74
CA LEU A 383 -7.91 -3.49 -4.60
C LEU A 383 -8.21 -2.05 -4.20
N LEU A 384 -9.49 -1.69 -4.04
CA LEU A 384 -9.86 -0.49 -3.30
C LEU A 384 -9.93 -0.83 -1.80
N LEU A 385 -9.03 -0.26 -0.99
CA LEU A 385 -9.00 -0.49 0.45
C LEU A 385 -9.88 0.52 1.19
N LYS A 386 -11.03 0.06 1.69
CA LYS A 386 -11.89 0.81 2.61
C LYS A 386 -11.83 0.17 4.00
N VAL A 387 -11.12 0.81 4.92
CA VAL A 387 -10.81 0.23 6.25
C VAL A 387 -12.08 -0.14 7.04
N ASN A 388 -13.16 0.62 6.90
CA ASN A 388 -14.42 0.34 7.58
C ASN A 388 -15.24 -0.82 6.99
N GLN A 389 -14.98 -1.24 5.75
CA GLN A 389 -15.57 -2.47 5.20
C GLN A 389 -14.99 -3.74 5.86
N ILE A 390 -13.77 -3.65 6.40
CA ILE A 390 -13.06 -4.75 7.09
C ILE A 390 -13.29 -4.67 8.61
N GLY A 391 -13.08 -3.49 9.20
CA GLY A 391 -13.40 -3.19 10.60
C GLY A 391 -12.23 -3.15 11.59
N THR A 392 -10.99 -3.50 11.19
CA THR A 392 -9.78 -3.31 12.05
C THR A 392 -8.56 -2.90 11.23
N VAL A 393 -7.58 -2.28 11.89
CA VAL A 393 -6.29 -1.94 11.27
C VAL A 393 -5.49 -3.21 10.92
N THR A 394 -5.50 -4.22 11.80
CA THR A 394 -4.78 -5.49 11.56
C THR A 394 -5.29 -6.22 10.32
N GLU A 395 -6.60 -6.37 10.16
CA GLU A 395 -7.15 -7.03 8.96
C GLU A 395 -6.95 -6.18 7.69
N ALA A 396 -6.94 -4.85 7.79
CA ALA A 396 -6.62 -3.98 6.66
C ALA A 396 -5.17 -4.14 6.19
N ILE A 397 -4.21 -4.21 7.12
CA ILE A 397 -2.80 -4.53 6.82
C ILE A 397 -2.69 -5.87 6.09
N GLU A 398 -3.37 -6.90 6.61
CA GLU A 398 -3.31 -8.25 6.07
C GLU A 398 -3.86 -8.32 4.64
N VAL A 399 -4.98 -7.65 4.37
CA VAL A 399 -5.57 -7.57 3.03
C VAL A 399 -4.64 -6.84 2.05
N VAL A 400 -3.99 -5.75 2.47
CA VAL A 400 -3.00 -5.05 1.62
C VAL A 400 -1.80 -5.93 1.35
N ARG A 401 -1.30 -6.65 2.36
CA ARG A 401 -0.20 -7.61 2.21
C ARG A 401 -0.53 -8.67 1.15
N GLN A 402 -1.72 -9.28 1.24
CA GLN A 402 -2.17 -10.27 0.25
C GLN A 402 -2.28 -9.70 -1.16
N ALA A 403 -2.83 -8.48 -1.31
CA ALA A 403 -2.93 -7.82 -2.60
C ALA A 403 -1.54 -7.55 -3.21
N LYS A 404 -0.60 -7.02 -2.41
CA LYS A 404 0.78 -6.77 -2.85
C LYS A 404 1.52 -8.06 -3.22
N GLU A 405 1.38 -9.13 -2.43
CA GLU A 405 1.97 -10.44 -2.74
C GLU A 405 1.44 -11.04 -4.05
N ALA A 406 0.20 -10.69 -4.42
CA ALA A 406 -0.42 -11.04 -5.69
C ALA A 406 -0.06 -10.08 -6.85
N ASN A 407 0.78 -9.07 -6.63
CA ASN A 407 1.08 -7.98 -7.57
C ASN A 407 -0.17 -7.18 -7.99
N MET A 408 -1.17 -7.08 -7.12
CA MET A 408 -2.29 -6.17 -7.31
C MET A 408 -1.91 -4.77 -6.81
N GLY A 409 -2.34 -3.74 -7.53
CA GLY A 409 -2.31 -2.36 -7.02
C GLY A 409 -3.23 -2.21 -5.82
N VAL A 410 -2.96 -1.22 -4.96
CA VAL A 410 -3.81 -0.92 -3.81
C VAL A 410 -4.13 0.56 -3.82
N VAL A 411 -5.42 0.88 -3.80
CA VAL A 411 -5.91 2.25 -3.72
C VAL A 411 -6.53 2.46 -2.34
N THR A 412 -5.86 3.21 -1.48
CA THR A 412 -6.44 3.58 -0.18
C THR A 412 -7.61 4.52 -0.41
N SER A 413 -8.78 4.22 0.14
CA SER A 413 -10.00 4.96 -0.16
C SER A 413 -10.69 5.54 1.06
N HIS A 414 -11.25 6.73 0.88
CA HIS A 414 -12.21 7.35 1.80
C HIS A 414 -13.59 6.66 1.76
N ARG A 415 -14.57 7.24 2.44
CA ARG A 415 -16.01 6.97 2.20
C ARG A 415 -16.77 8.26 1.91
N CYS A 416 -18.00 8.14 1.42
CA CYS A 416 -18.87 9.28 1.20
C CYS A 416 -19.17 10.07 2.50
N GLY A 417 -19.40 9.38 3.63
CA GLY A 417 -19.55 9.98 4.96
C GLY A 417 -18.23 10.08 5.73
N GLU A 418 -17.31 10.93 5.29
CA GLU A 418 -16.02 11.13 5.97
C GLU A 418 -16.07 12.02 7.21
N THR A 419 -14.99 12.02 7.99
CA THR A 419 -14.78 12.88 9.17
C THR A 419 -13.53 13.74 9.01
N GLU A 420 -13.19 14.57 9.99
CA GLU A 420 -11.92 15.28 10.03
C GLU A 420 -10.69 14.38 10.32
N ASP A 421 -10.89 13.10 10.63
CA ASP A 421 -9.80 12.17 10.90
C ASP A 421 -8.96 11.92 9.65
N SER A 422 -7.65 12.12 9.73
CA SER A 422 -6.74 11.95 8.60
C SER A 422 -6.07 10.57 8.53
N PHE A 423 -6.52 9.58 9.31
CA PHE A 423 -5.88 8.27 9.47
C PHE A 423 -5.48 7.59 8.16
N ILE A 424 -6.35 7.61 7.14
CA ILE A 424 -6.08 6.93 5.86
C ILE A 424 -4.87 7.51 5.10
N SER A 425 -4.46 8.74 5.42
CA SER A 425 -3.25 9.38 4.88
C SER A 425 -2.01 8.67 5.39
N ASP A 426 -1.89 8.58 6.72
CA ASP A 426 -0.81 7.86 7.38
C ASP A 426 -0.83 6.36 7.03
N LEU A 427 -2.03 5.77 6.86
CA LEU A 427 -2.19 4.40 6.41
C LEU A 427 -1.64 4.20 4.99
N SER A 428 -1.98 5.07 4.05
CA SER A 428 -1.51 4.95 2.65
C SER A 428 0.01 4.99 2.55
N VAL A 429 0.66 5.87 3.32
CA VAL A 429 2.13 5.99 3.36
C VAL A 429 2.75 4.81 4.11
N GLY A 430 2.22 4.47 5.29
CA GLY A 430 2.74 3.38 6.12
C GLY A 430 2.54 1.99 5.50
N LEU A 431 1.57 1.83 4.61
CA LEU A 431 1.40 0.61 3.82
C LEU A 431 2.00 0.72 2.42
N GLY A 432 2.62 1.85 2.05
CA GLY A 432 3.19 2.08 0.72
C GLY A 432 2.23 1.70 -0.41
N THR A 433 0.97 2.13 -0.36
CA THR A 433 -0.06 1.71 -1.34
C THR A 433 0.15 2.34 -2.71
N GLY A 434 0.83 3.49 -2.76
CA GLY A 434 1.15 4.21 -4.00
C GLY A 434 -0.01 5.04 -4.55
N GLN A 435 -1.24 4.83 -4.09
CA GLN A 435 -2.44 5.54 -4.54
C GLN A 435 -3.41 5.83 -3.39
N ILE A 436 -4.07 6.99 -3.45
CA ILE A 436 -5.12 7.37 -2.50
C ILE A 436 -6.28 8.08 -3.22
N LYS A 437 -7.51 7.61 -2.98
CA LYS A 437 -8.77 8.25 -3.38
C LYS A 437 -9.40 8.88 -2.15
N ALA A 438 -9.24 10.20 -1.99
CA ALA A 438 -9.73 10.94 -0.83
C ALA A 438 -10.67 12.11 -1.19
N GLY A 439 -11.28 12.05 -2.39
CA GLY A 439 -12.25 13.03 -2.88
C GLY A 439 -11.61 14.22 -3.60
N ALA A 440 -12.39 15.26 -3.83
CA ALA A 440 -11.91 16.49 -4.48
C ALA A 440 -10.92 17.27 -3.59
N PRO A 441 -10.11 18.18 -4.15
CA PRO A 441 -9.39 19.20 -3.38
C PRO A 441 -10.36 20.30 -2.87
N CYS A 442 -11.47 19.89 -2.27
CA CYS A 442 -12.57 20.70 -1.77
C CYS A 442 -13.22 19.96 -0.59
N ARG A 443 -13.88 20.71 0.31
CA ARG A 443 -14.48 20.24 1.57
C ARG A 443 -13.46 19.79 2.62
N GLY A 444 -13.71 20.17 3.88
CA GLY A 444 -12.71 20.09 4.96
C GLY A 444 -12.28 18.66 5.30
N GLU A 445 -13.21 17.71 5.26
CA GLU A 445 -12.98 16.30 5.54
C GLU A 445 -12.08 15.62 4.50
N ARG A 446 -12.06 16.12 3.26
CA ARG A 446 -11.21 15.64 2.16
C ARG A 446 -9.83 16.26 2.27
N LEU A 447 -9.80 17.59 2.40
CA LEU A 447 -8.58 18.37 2.58
C LEU A 447 -7.82 17.97 3.84
N ALA A 448 -8.48 17.47 4.89
CA ALA A 448 -7.82 16.93 6.07
C ALA A 448 -6.80 15.83 5.72
N LYS A 449 -7.11 14.98 4.73
CA LYS A 449 -6.22 13.89 4.28
C LYS A 449 -5.09 14.42 3.43
N TYR A 450 -5.40 15.22 2.41
CA TYR A 450 -4.37 15.79 1.54
C TYR A 450 -3.40 16.70 2.29
N ASN A 451 -3.89 17.52 3.23
CA ASN A 451 -3.03 18.34 4.08
C ASN A 451 -2.21 17.50 5.06
N GLN A 452 -2.69 16.32 5.46
CA GLN A 452 -1.86 15.41 6.25
C GLN A 452 -0.73 14.81 5.42
N LEU A 453 -0.97 14.47 4.16
CA LEU A 453 0.08 14.00 3.25
C LEU A 453 1.14 15.08 2.98
N LEU A 454 0.76 16.36 2.87
CA LEU A 454 1.73 17.47 2.83
C LEU A 454 2.63 17.51 4.07
N ARG A 455 2.05 17.33 5.26
CA ARG A 455 2.83 17.32 6.52
C ARG A 455 3.76 16.11 6.61
N ILE A 456 3.31 14.95 6.12
CA ILE A 456 4.14 13.73 6.07
C ILE A 456 5.30 13.93 5.09
N GLU A 457 5.04 14.52 3.92
CA GLU A 457 6.09 14.87 2.96
C GLU A 457 7.10 15.85 3.55
N GLU A 458 6.64 16.90 4.23
CA GLU A 458 7.50 17.86 4.94
C GLU A 458 8.36 17.18 6.02
N GLU A 459 7.78 16.27 6.80
CA GLU A 459 8.49 15.55 7.86
C GLU A 459 9.54 14.56 7.33
N LEU A 460 9.24 13.89 6.20
CA LEU A 460 10.18 12.99 5.53
C LEU A 460 11.33 13.75 4.84
N GLY A 461 11.11 14.99 4.40
CA GLY A 461 12.11 15.81 3.74
C GLY A 461 12.73 15.11 2.53
N ASP A 462 14.06 15.03 2.48
CA ASP A 462 14.80 14.38 1.39
C ASP A 462 14.52 12.86 1.26
N GLN A 463 13.89 12.23 2.26
CA GLN A 463 13.50 10.82 2.21
C GLN A 463 12.13 10.61 1.57
N ALA A 464 11.37 11.68 1.31
CA ALA A 464 10.06 11.59 0.70
C ALA A 464 10.18 11.12 -0.75
N VAL A 465 9.56 9.98 -1.06
CA VAL A 465 9.44 9.48 -2.43
C VAL A 465 7.98 9.52 -2.83
N TYR A 466 7.67 10.25 -3.91
CA TYR A 466 6.33 10.26 -4.49
C TYR A 466 6.20 9.12 -5.52
N ALA A 467 5.08 8.38 -5.46
CA ALA A 467 4.87 7.21 -6.32
C ALA A 467 4.90 7.57 -7.82
N GLY A 468 4.40 8.74 -8.21
CA GLY A 468 4.53 9.29 -9.56
C GLY A 468 4.16 8.29 -10.67
N GLN A 469 5.13 7.94 -11.51
CA GLN A 469 4.93 6.99 -12.62
C GLN A 469 4.83 5.53 -12.16
N ASP A 470 5.35 5.18 -10.98
CA ASP A 470 5.31 3.85 -10.39
C ASP A 470 4.04 3.61 -9.54
N TRP A 471 3.02 4.45 -9.71
CA TRP A 471 1.76 4.43 -8.96
C TRP A 471 1.01 3.09 -8.96
N LYS A 472 1.27 2.21 -9.95
CA LYS A 472 0.66 0.87 -10.02
C LYS A 472 1.27 -0.16 -9.06
N GLY A 473 2.38 0.17 -8.39
CA GLY A 473 3.05 -0.74 -7.46
C GLY A 473 3.92 -1.82 -8.11
N GLU A 474 4.09 -1.79 -9.44
CA GLU A 474 5.07 -2.63 -10.13
C GLU A 474 6.46 -1.96 -10.11
N PRO A 475 7.55 -2.69 -9.83
CA PRO A 475 8.89 -2.16 -10.07
C PRO A 475 9.07 -1.96 -11.57
N SER A 476 9.06 -0.69 -12.01
CA SER A 476 9.28 -0.33 -13.40
C SER A 476 10.66 -0.80 -13.88
N PHE A 477 10.75 -1.13 -15.17
CA PHE A 477 12.00 -1.53 -15.80
C PHE A 477 13.03 -0.38 -15.71
N HIS A 478 14.08 -0.57 -14.91
CA HIS A 478 15.16 0.41 -14.77
C HIS A 478 16.28 0.13 -15.77
N LEU A 479 16.37 0.93 -16.85
CA LEU A 479 17.35 0.73 -17.93
C LEU A 479 18.80 0.67 -17.42
N PHE A 480 19.18 1.54 -16.49
CA PHE A 480 20.51 1.49 -15.90
C PHE A 480 20.74 0.20 -15.10
N GLY A 481 19.72 -0.30 -14.39
CA GLY A 481 19.81 -1.57 -13.67
C GLY A 481 19.97 -2.74 -14.64
N PHE A 482 19.24 -2.72 -15.75
CA PHE A 482 19.41 -3.68 -16.84
C PHE A 482 20.82 -3.63 -17.44
N ILE A 483 21.35 -2.45 -17.75
CA ILE A 483 22.73 -2.27 -18.27
C ILE A 483 23.75 -2.80 -17.27
N MET A 484 23.59 -2.52 -15.96
CA MET A 484 24.47 -3.03 -14.92
C MET A 484 24.43 -4.56 -14.82
N CYS A 485 23.24 -5.18 -14.93
CA CYS A 485 23.09 -6.63 -14.98
C CYS A 485 23.75 -7.25 -16.23
N VAL A 486 23.60 -6.62 -17.40
CA VAL A 486 24.27 -7.05 -18.64
C VAL A 486 25.79 -6.94 -18.49
N GLY A 487 26.29 -5.82 -17.97
CA GLY A 487 27.71 -5.60 -17.71
C GLY A 487 28.31 -6.60 -16.72
N ALA A 488 27.60 -6.87 -15.62
CA ALA A 488 28.00 -7.88 -14.64
C ALA A 488 28.06 -9.30 -15.26
N THR A 489 27.11 -9.62 -16.13
CA THR A 489 27.09 -10.90 -16.86
C THR A 489 28.28 -11.02 -17.82
N ALA A 490 28.59 -9.96 -18.56
CA ALA A 490 29.75 -9.91 -19.45
C ALA A 490 31.08 -10.05 -18.68
N ALA A 491 31.24 -9.33 -17.57
CA ALA A 491 32.42 -9.43 -16.71
C ALA A 491 32.58 -10.83 -16.11
N ARG A 492 31.48 -11.47 -15.69
CA ARG A 492 31.46 -12.85 -15.20
C ARG A 492 31.88 -13.84 -16.29
N ALA A 493 31.40 -13.67 -17.51
CA ALA A 493 31.80 -14.50 -18.65
C ALA A 493 33.28 -14.35 -18.98
N LEU A 494 33.79 -13.11 -19.06
CA LEU A 494 35.21 -12.82 -19.29
C LEU A 494 36.09 -13.46 -18.22
N LYS A 495 35.72 -13.30 -16.94
CA LYS A 495 36.41 -13.96 -15.82
C LYS A 495 36.49 -15.47 -16.03
N SER A 496 35.38 -16.14 -16.35
CA SER A 496 35.36 -17.59 -16.55
C SER A 496 36.25 -18.03 -17.73
N VAL A 497 36.27 -17.26 -18.83
CA VAL A 497 37.13 -17.56 -20.00
C VAL A 497 38.61 -17.43 -19.64
N LEU A 498 39.00 -16.31 -19.01
CA LEU A 498 40.38 -16.09 -18.56
C LEU A 498 40.84 -17.17 -17.57
N GLN A 499 39.97 -17.58 -16.64
CA GLN A 499 40.23 -18.71 -15.75
C GLN A 499 40.44 -20.01 -16.53
N GLY A 500 39.62 -20.29 -17.53
CA GLY A 500 39.79 -21.47 -18.38
C GLY A 500 41.14 -21.48 -19.10
N ILE A 501 41.59 -20.34 -19.61
CA ILE A 501 42.89 -20.18 -20.27
C ILE A 501 44.03 -20.44 -19.28
N LEU A 502 43.98 -19.84 -18.09
CA LEU A 502 45.01 -20.00 -17.05
C LEU A 502 45.10 -21.43 -16.48
N LEU A 503 44.00 -22.18 -16.51
CA LEU A 503 43.96 -23.59 -16.09
C LEU A 503 44.43 -24.57 -17.18
N SER A 504 44.48 -24.14 -18.45
CA SER A 504 44.75 -25.01 -19.62
C SER A 504 46.03 -24.69 -20.40
N SER A 505 46.64 -23.51 -20.18
CA SER A 505 47.92 -23.09 -20.79
C SER A 505 49.07 -24.09 -20.55
N GLU A 506 49.80 -24.46 -21.61
CA GLU A 506 50.99 -25.32 -21.54
C GLU A 506 52.24 -24.60 -21.01
N ALA A 507 52.29 -23.26 -21.08
CA ALA A 507 53.45 -22.47 -20.67
C ALA A 507 53.44 -22.07 -19.18
N GLU A 508 52.25 -21.89 -18.57
CA GLU A 508 52.08 -21.54 -17.16
C GLU A 508 50.82 -22.22 -16.58
N LYS A 509 50.95 -23.48 -16.17
CA LYS A 509 49.82 -24.27 -15.69
C LYS A 509 49.55 -23.99 -14.21
N LEU A 510 48.68 -23.02 -13.91
CA LEU A 510 48.22 -22.81 -12.54
C LEU A 510 47.24 -23.93 -12.16
N ASN A 511 47.51 -24.64 -11.06
CA ASN A 511 46.53 -25.56 -10.51
C ASN A 511 45.34 -24.77 -9.89
N SER A 512 44.18 -25.41 -9.76
CA SER A 512 42.95 -24.77 -9.28
C SER A 512 43.09 -24.09 -7.91
N LEU A 513 43.96 -24.62 -7.05
CA LEU A 513 44.22 -24.09 -5.72
C LEU A 513 45.05 -22.79 -5.79
N ASN A 514 46.11 -22.79 -6.60
CA ASN A 514 46.98 -21.62 -6.82
C ASN A 514 46.20 -20.48 -7.46
N LEU A 515 45.35 -20.77 -8.44
CA LEU A 515 44.48 -19.76 -9.06
C LEU A 515 43.53 -19.12 -8.02
N LEU A 516 42.97 -19.92 -7.11
CA LEU A 516 42.14 -19.41 -6.02
C LEU A 516 42.95 -18.53 -5.06
N MET A 517 44.16 -18.95 -4.71
CA MET A 517 45.07 -18.18 -3.84
C MET A 517 45.43 -16.81 -4.43
N TYR A 518 45.63 -16.71 -5.75
CA TYR A 518 45.93 -15.43 -6.39
C TYR A 518 44.69 -14.55 -6.57
N MET A 519 43.53 -15.13 -6.86
CA MET A 519 42.31 -14.37 -7.14
C MET A 519 41.62 -13.86 -5.87
N ALA A 520 41.66 -14.62 -4.78
CA ALA A 520 40.92 -14.28 -3.56
C ALA A 520 41.37 -12.93 -2.91
N PRO A 521 42.68 -12.64 -2.74
CA PRO A 521 43.11 -11.36 -2.17
C PRO A 521 42.69 -10.17 -3.02
N VAL A 522 42.79 -10.29 -4.35
CA VAL A 522 42.38 -9.23 -5.27
C VAL A 522 40.86 -9.00 -5.18
N ALA A 523 40.07 -10.07 -5.15
CA ALA A 523 38.62 -9.97 -4.99
C ALA A 523 38.24 -9.31 -3.66
N VAL A 524 38.93 -9.62 -2.56
CA VAL A 524 38.71 -8.97 -1.25
C VAL A 524 38.97 -7.48 -1.34
N ILE A 525 40.07 -7.03 -1.96
CA ILE A 525 40.39 -5.61 -2.09
C ILE A 525 39.26 -4.87 -2.83
N PHE A 526 38.84 -5.37 -3.99
CA PHE A 526 37.80 -4.71 -4.79
C PHE A 526 36.43 -4.74 -4.11
N LEU A 527 36.03 -5.88 -3.53
CA LEU A 527 34.74 -6.02 -2.87
C LEU A 527 34.67 -5.22 -1.56
N LEU A 528 35.77 -5.12 -0.81
CA LEU A 528 35.81 -4.32 0.41
C LEU A 528 35.67 -2.84 0.10
N VAL A 529 36.35 -2.33 -0.94
CA VAL A 529 36.20 -0.94 -1.38
C VAL A 529 34.75 -0.68 -1.82
N ALA A 530 34.15 -1.58 -2.60
CA ALA A 530 32.75 -1.45 -3.00
C ALA A 530 31.79 -1.46 -1.79
N ALA A 531 32.00 -2.37 -0.83
CA ALA A 531 31.21 -2.46 0.39
C ALA A 531 31.31 -1.17 1.23
N LEU A 532 32.51 -0.63 1.41
CA LEU A 532 32.73 0.61 2.18
C LEU A 532 32.09 1.85 1.52
N VAL A 533 31.97 1.86 0.19
CA VAL A 533 31.34 2.97 -0.55
C VAL A 533 29.82 2.85 -0.56
N MET A 534 29.30 1.63 -0.76
CA MET A 534 27.85 1.41 -0.90
C MET A 534 27.13 1.29 0.44
N GLU A 535 27.79 0.73 1.46
CA GLU A 535 27.19 0.48 2.78
C GLU A 535 27.89 1.35 3.83
N LYS A 536 27.21 2.43 4.26
CA LYS A 536 27.72 3.28 5.34
C LYS A 536 27.83 2.45 6.62
N ASP A 537 29.03 2.39 7.17
CA ASP A 537 29.37 1.75 8.45
C ASP A 537 29.20 0.21 8.53
N VAL A 538 29.36 -0.50 7.41
CA VAL A 538 29.29 -1.99 7.39
C VAL A 538 30.24 -2.64 8.40
N VAL A 539 31.42 -2.03 8.61
CA VAL A 539 32.44 -2.53 9.55
C VAL A 539 31.99 -2.31 10.99
N GLY A 540 31.45 -1.15 11.34
CA GLY A 540 30.94 -0.86 12.68
C GLY A 540 29.77 -1.77 13.05
N ILE A 541 28.82 -1.96 12.14
CA ILE A 541 27.66 -2.84 12.32
C ILE A 541 28.11 -4.30 12.53
N THR A 542 29.03 -4.80 11.70
CA THR A 542 29.51 -6.19 11.81
C THR A 542 30.23 -6.42 13.13
N ILE A 543 31.04 -5.45 13.59
CA ILE A 543 31.73 -5.53 14.89
C ILE A 543 30.72 -5.48 16.05
N ALA A 544 29.71 -4.62 15.98
CA ALA A 544 28.67 -4.52 17.00
C ALA A 544 27.89 -5.85 17.12
N LEU A 545 27.45 -6.40 15.98
CA LEU A 545 26.72 -7.67 15.94
C LEU A 545 27.55 -8.85 16.46
N ALA A 546 28.83 -8.93 16.06
CA ALA A 546 29.71 -10.01 16.53
C ALA A 546 30.05 -9.91 18.02
N ARG A 547 29.92 -8.73 18.63
CA ARG A 547 30.10 -8.52 20.08
C ARG A 547 28.91 -9.05 20.88
N ASP A 548 27.70 -8.91 20.34
CA ASP A 548 26.45 -9.26 21.02
C ASP A 548 26.09 -10.75 20.87
N ASP A 549 26.43 -11.39 19.73
CA ASP A 549 26.22 -12.84 19.53
C ASP A 549 27.38 -13.52 18.79
N VAL A 550 28.14 -14.34 19.51
CA VAL A 550 29.27 -15.13 18.98
C VAL A 550 28.85 -16.12 17.90
N LYS A 551 27.58 -16.52 17.81
CA LYS A 551 27.08 -17.40 16.74
C LYS A 551 27.19 -16.76 15.35
N ILE A 552 27.17 -15.43 15.28
CA ILE A 552 27.34 -14.70 14.02
C ILE A 552 28.71 -14.99 13.41
N LEU A 553 29.75 -15.13 14.24
CA LEU A 553 31.08 -15.52 13.80
C LEU A 553 31.09 -16.92 13.17
N TRP A 554 30.33 -17.85 13.76
CA TRP A 554 30.18 -19.21 13.22
C TRP A 554 29.42 -19.22 11.89
N TYR A 555 28.37 -18.43 11.73
CA TYR A 555 27.66 -18.29 10.46
C TYR A 555 28.56 -17.71 9.37
N LEU A 556 29.39 -16.72 9.70
CA LEU A 556 30.38 -16.14 8.78
C LEU A 556 31.42 -17.17 8.35
N ILE A 557 31.97 -17.94 9.30
CA ILE A 557 32.95 -19.00 9.01
C ILE A 557 32.32 -20.07 8.12
N PHE A 558 31.11 -20.53 8.46
CA PHE A 558 30.42 -21.57 7.70
C PHE A 558 30.09 -21.10 6.27
N ASN A 559 29.58 -19.88 6.12
CA ASN A 559 29.31 -19.29 4.81
C ASN A 559 30.60 -19.14 3.98
N SER A 560 31.68 -18.65 4.60
CA SER A 560 32.99 -18.52 3.97
C SER A 560 33.55 -19.88 3.50
N ALA A 561 33.41 -20.92 4.32
CA ALA A 561 33.82 -22.27 3.96
C ALA A 561 33.01 -22.81 2.77
N LEU A 562 31.69 -22.61 2.78
CA LEU A 562 30.83 -22.99 1.65
C LEU A 562 31.23 -22.26 0.37
N ALA A 563 31.48 -20.95 0.44
CA ALA A 563 31.94 -20.15 -0.68
C ALA A 563 33.29 -20.63 -1.24
N TYR A 564 34.22 -21.02 -0.36
CA TYR A 564 35.50 -21.63 -0.75
C TYR A 564 35.27 -22.94 -1.55
N PHE A 565 34.45 -23.85 -1.03
CA PHE A 565 34.17 -25.12 -1.71
C PHE A 565 33.45 -24.94 -3.05
N VAL A 566 32.51 -23.99 -3.14
CA VAL A 566 31.84 -23.66 -4.40
C VAL A 566 32.84 -23.13 -5.44
N ASN A 567 33.73 -22.23 -5.04
CA ASN A 567 34.76 -21.70 -5.94
C ASN A 567 35.76 -22.78 -6.39
N LEU A 568 36.23 -23.60 -5.45
CA LEU A 568 37.14 -24.72 -5.77
C LEU A 568 36.49 -25.71 -6.73
N THR A 569 35.23 -26.09 -6.47
CA THR A 569 34.45 -26.98 -7.34
C THR A 569 34.30 -26.38 -8.74
N ASN A 570 33.97 -25.08 -8.85
CA ASN A 570 33.89 -24.41 -10.14
C ASN A 570 35.21 -24.49 -10.91
N PHE A 571 36.36 -24.32 -10.25
CA PHE A 571 37.67 -24.43 -10.91
C PHE A 571 38.02 -25.85 -11.34
N LEU A 572 37.70 -26.84 -10.51
CA LEU A 572 37.89 -28.25 -10.87
C LEU A 572 37.03 -28.65 -12.06
N VAL A 573 35.77 -28.22 -12.09
CA VAL A 573 34.88 -28.49 -13.24
C VAL A 573 35.34 -27.74 -14.47
N THR A 574 35.75 -26.47 -14.35
CA THR A 574 36.28 -25.68 -15.47
C THR A 574 37.54 -26.29 -16.06
N LYS A 575 38.39 -26.95 -15.25
CA LYS A 575 39.59 -27.65 -15.73
C LYS A 575 39.25 -28.82 -16.65
N HIS A 576 38.13 -29.50 -16.41
CA HIS A 576 37.69 -30.67 -17.18
C HIS A 576 36.60 -30.36 -18.21
N THR A 577 36.17 -29.10 -18.30
CA THR A 577 35.13 -28.63 -19.22
C THR A 577 35.55 -27.31 -19.88
N SER A 578 34.67 -26.65 -20.63
CA SER A 578 34.97 -25.30 -21.14
C SER A 578 34.24 -24.26 -20.29
N ALA A 579 34.85 -23.08 -20.13
CA ALA A 579 34.23 -21.93 -19.47
C ALA A 579 32.81 -21.62 -20.01
N LEU A 580 32.64 -21.78 -21.33
CA LEU A 580 31.36 -21.61 -22.01
C LEU A 580 30.33 -22.66 -21.57
N THR A 581 30.76 -23.92 -21.41
CA THR A 581 29.87 -25.00 -20.93
C THR A 581 29.40 -24.74 -19.51
N LEU A 582 30.31 -24.26 -18.65
CA LEU A 582 29.98 -23.93 -17.26
C LEU A 582 28.94 -22.81 -17.15
N GLN A 583 29.04 -21.78 -18.00
CA GLN A 583 28.05 -20.69 -18.01
C GLN A 583 26.70 -21.11 -18.57
N VAL A 584 26.69 -21.93 -19.62
CA VAL A 584 25.43 -22.49 -20.14
C VAL A 584 24.74 -23.37 -19.09
N LEU A 585 25.50 -24.19 -18.34
CA LEU A 585 24.98 -24.95 -17.20
C LEU A 585 24.50 -24.05 -16.06
N GLY A 586 25.17 -22.93 -15.81
CA GLY A 586 24.74 -21.92 -14.83
C GLY A 586 23.39 -21.31 -15.18
N ASN A 587 23.18 -20.95 -16.44
CA ASN A 587 21.91 -20.44 -16.94
C ASN A 587 20.80 -21.51 -16.88
N ALA A 588 21.13 -22.76 -17.24
CA ALA A 588 20.22 -23.89 -17.10
C ALA A 588 19.82 -24.13 -15.64
N LYS A 589 20.77 -24.04 -14.70
CA LYS A 589 20.50 -24.10 -13.26
C LYS A 589 19.53 -23.00 -12.83
N GLY A 590 19.70 -21.78 -13.34
CA GLY A 590 18.79 -20.66 -13.08
C GLY A 590 17.37 -20.96 -13.52
N ALA A 591 17.20 -21.44 -14.77
CA ALA A 591 15.89 -21.83 -15.28
C ALA A 591 15.25 -22.98 -14.47
N VAL A 592 16.03 -24.00 -14.09
CA VAL A 592 15.56 -25.11 -13.25
C VAL A 592 15.17 -24.64 -11.85
N ALA A 593 15.95 -23.75 -11.23
CA ALA A 593 15.62 -23.20 -9.92
C ALA A 593 14.30 -22.42 -9.95
N VAL A 594 14.04 -21.68 -11.03
CA VAL A 594 12.77 -20.98 -11.23
C VAL A 594 11.63 -21.97 -11.44
N VAL A 595 11.79 -23.00 -12.26
CA VAL A 595 10.75 -24.04 -12.44
C VAL A 595 10.43 -24.73 -11.11
N ILE A 596 11.45 -25.10 -10.33
CA ILE A 596 11.27 -25.66 -8.99
C ILE A 596 10.55 -24.65 -8.09
N SER A 597 10.90 -23.37 -8.18
CA SER A 597 10.23 -22.31 -7.41
C SER A 597 8.76 -22.17 -7.78
N ILE A 598 8.40 -22.28 -9.06
CA ILE A 598 7.00 -22.28 -9.53
C ILE A 598 6.27 -23.52 -9.00
N LEU A 599 6.89 -24.70 -9.09
CA LEU A 599 6.26 -25.96 -8.69
C LEU A 599 6.06 -26.07 -7.17
N ILE A 600 7.02 -25.60 -6.38
CA ILE A 600 7.00 -25.71 -4.92
C ILE A 600 6.29 -24.53 -4.27
N PHE A 601 6.62 -23.30 -4.68
CA PHE A 601 6.15 -22.07 -4.02
C PHE A 601 5.03 -21.37 -4.80
N ARG A 602 4.66 -21.85 -5.99
CA ARG A 602 3.62 -21.25 -6.86
C ARG A 602 3.85 -19.77 -7.17
N ASN A 603 5.11 -19.34 -7.22
CA ASN A 603 5.47 -17.96 -7.54
C ASN A 603 5.02 -17.61 -8.98
N PRO A 604 4.35 -16.46 -9.18
CA PRO A 604 3.95 -16.03 -10.51
C PRO A 604 5.19 -15.65 -11.34
N VAL A 605 5.15 -15.96 -12.63
CA VAL A 605 6.19 -15.55 -13.60
C VAL A 605 5.52 -14.71 -14.68
N SER A 606 5.99 -13.47 -14.84
CA SER A 606 5.49 -12.56 -15.87
C SER A 606 5.72 -13.13 -17.27
N VAL A 607 4.93 -12.68 -18.26
CA VAL A 607 5.10 -13.11 -19.66
C VAL A 607 6.52 -12.82 -20.16
N VAL A 608 7.08 -11.66 -19.81
CA VAL A 608 8.46 -11.29 -20.14
C VAL A 608 9.46 -12.23 -19.47
N GLY A 609 9.24 -12.56 -18.20
CA GLY A 609 10.05 -13.55 -17.48
C GLY A 609 9.99 -14.93 -18.15
N MET A 610 8.79 -15.39 -18.50
CA MET A 610 8.57 -16.68 -19.17
C MET A 610 9.27 -16.73 -20.54
N LEU A 611 9.15 -15.66 -21.34
CA LEU A 611 9.87 -15.54 -22.62
C LEU A 611 11.39 -15.56 -22.41
N GLY A 612 11.90 -14.87 -21.38
CA GLY A 612 13.32 -14.90 -21.02
C GLY A 612 13.81 -16.30 -20.64
N TYR A 613 13.01 -17.06 -19.89
CA TYR A 613 13.36 -18.44 -19.52
C TYR A 613 13.27 -19.40 -20.72
N ILE A 614 12.25 -19.27 -21.57
CA ILE A 614 12.14 -20.05 -22.82
C ILE A 614 13.36 -19.79 -23.71
N LEU A 615 13.72 -18.53 -23.92
CA LEU A 615 14.90 -18.15 -24.69
C LEU A 615 16.19 -18.75 -24.09
N THR A 616 16.30 -18.74 -22.76
CA THR A 616 17.43 -19.34 -22.04
C THR A 616 17.52 -20.85 -22.30
N VAL A 617 16.39 -21.57 -22.19
CA VAL A 617 16.34 -23.03 -22.42
C VAL A 617 16.64 -23.35 -23.89
N ILE A 618 16.06 -22.62 -24.84
CA ILE A 618 16.37 -22.77 -26.27
C ILE A 618 17.86 -22.55 -26.53
N GLY A 619 18.45 -21.49 -25.96
CA GLY A 619 19.88 -21.21 -26.08
C GLY A 619 20.76 -22.35 -25.55
N VAL A 620 20.39 -22.95 -24.41
CA VAL A 620 21.08 -24.13 -23.84
C VAL A 620 21.00 -25.33 -24.78
N VAL A 621 19.83 -25.61 -25.35
CA VAL A 621 19.61 -26.72 -26.29
C VAL A 621 20.41 -26.53 -27.58
N LEU A 622 20.32 -25.34 -28.19
CA LEU A 622 21.07 -25.00 -29.40
C LEU A 622 22.58 -25.11 -29.19
N TYR A 623 23.09 -24.66 -28.04
CA TYR A 623 24.49 -24.82 -27.70
C TYR A 623 24.89 -26.30 -27.57
N SER A 624 24.07 -27.11 -26.91
CA SER A 624 24.32 -28.54 -26.74
C SER A 624 24.38 -29.27 -28.08
N GLU A 625 23.46 -28.96 -29.02
CA GLU A 625 23.47 -29.51 -30.37
C GLU A 625 24.68 -29.06 -31.18
N ALA A 626 25.01 -27.77 -31.16
CA ALA A 626 26.19 -27.24 -31.84
C ALA A 626 27.48 -27.90 -31.33
N LYS A 627 27.59 -28.10 -30.01
CA LYS A 627 28.73 -28.77 -29.40
C LYS A 627 28.81 -30.25 -29.77
N LYS A 628 27.68 -30.95 -29.87
CA LYS A 628 27.63 -32.34 -30.37
C LYS A 628 28.08 -32.44 -31.82
N ARG A 629 27.77 -31.46 -32.67
CA ARG A 629 28.23 -31.42 -34.07
C ARG A 629 29.72 -31.07 -34.22
N SER A 630 30.32 -30.42 -33.22
CA SER A 630 31.73 -30.02 -33.20
C SER A 630 32.71 -31.07 -32.65
N ARG A 631 32.17 -32.16 -32.07
CA ARG A 631 32.92 -33.34 -31.62
C ARG A 631 32.75 -34.45 -32.65
#